data_AF-A0A9P6IDI6-F1
#
_entry.id   AF-A0A9P6IDI6-F1
#
_cell.length_a   1.000
_cell.length_b   1.000
_cell.length_c   1.000
_cell.angle_alpha   90.00
_cell.angle_beta   90.00
_cell.angle_gamma   90.00
#
_symmetry.space_group_name_H-M   'P 1'
#
loop_
_entity.id
_entity.type
_entity.pdbx_description
1 polymer ?
#
loop_
_entity_poly.entity_id
_entity_poly.type
_entity_poly.pdbx_seq_one_letter_code
_entity_poly.pdbx_strand_id
1 'polypeptide(L)'
;MTFMSFIRDERVVLLGIGAATFGMVTMMTQMLTFIRDENEVKPTPPKTQYITQETEDALGLETLDKLLCHPNFSIRDIAIKILCDRAVNDPDTIRHLLYGITRPDYDTRMQSLRALATLTGQTNDFAEGLSKLHTWRAYTALVRSLELSLSDVEHTKLDDKYWDEYYLRDMAERFCLMFVLELTTKYGAEMLVKAKFVEKWLSKQPWGESEAEIQENFIYYMEHKNNRIVDIVTRIAHTTAGAKAIVDCKLASKTNFNLTPDANIAGFTIALQSTLSNAEVDEGQPSREHVPRTREHSAEEQRLRRQHREAMVLNDGTRPIGRDDIIERSHDSPS
;
A
#
# COMPACT_ATOMS: atom_id res chain seq x y z
N MET A 1 22.61 -53.53 83.72
CA MET A 1 21.22 -53.47 84.22
C MET A 1 20.62 -52.06 84.21
N THR A 2 21.23 -51.07 83.55
CA THR A 2 20.80 -49.65 83.59
C THR A 2 19.91 -49.22 82.42
N PHE A 3 19.96 -49.93 81.29
CA PHE A 3 19.19 -49.58 80.09
C PHE A 3 17.72 -50.04 80.16
N MET A 4 17.46 -51.20 80.78
CA MET A 4 16.10 -51.72 80.96
C MET A 4 15.27 -50.94 81.99
N SER A 5 15.90 -50.33 83.00
CA SER A 5 15.19 -49.48 83.97
C SER A 5 14.82 -48.12 83.37
N PHE A 6 15.64 -47.60 82.45
CA PHE A 6 15.38 -46.36 81.73
C PHE A 6 14.21 -46.49 80.74
N ILE A 7 14.07 -47.66 80.09
CA ILE A 7 12.95 -47.97 79.18
C ILE A 7 11.63 -48.18 79.94
N ARG A 8 11.68 -48.54 81.24
CA ARG A 8 10.50 -48.72 82.10
C ARG A 8 10.05 -47.45 82.84
N ASP A 9 10.76 -46.34 82.68
CA ASP A 9 10.35 -45.06 83.24
C ASP A 9 9.16 -44.50 82.45
N GLU A 10 8.02 -44.33 83.13
CA GLU A 10 6.77 -43.83 82.54
C GLU A 10 6.96 -42.49 81.82
N ARG A 11 7.92 -41.67 82.26
CA ARG A 11 8.25 -40.40 81.62
C ARG A 11 8.90 -40.59 80.26
N VAL A 12 9.77 -41.59 80.12
CA VAL A 12 10.45 -41.92 78.86
C VAL A 12 9.46 -42.53 77.87
N VAL A 13 8.53 -43.37 78.36
CA VAL A 13 7.44 -43.93 77.54
C VAL A 13 6.50 -42.82 77.05
N LEU A 14 6.10 -41.89 77.92
CA LEU A 14 5.20 -40.80 77.56
C LEU A 14 5.86 -39.83 76.56
N LEU A 15 7.15 -39.53 76.73
CA LEU A 15 7.93 -38.74 75.79
C LEU A 15 8.08 -39.47 74.44
N GLY A 16 8.30 -40.78 74.46
CA GLY A 16 8.34 -41.62 73.25
C GLY A 16 7.02 -41.63 72.48
N ILE A 17 5.89 -41.76 73.18
CA ILE A 17 4.55 -41.69 72.57
C ILE A 17 4.29 -40.27 72.03
N GLY A 18 4.68 -39.23 72.76
CA GLY A 18 4.57 -37.84 72.31
C GLY A 18 5.38 -37.58 71.03
N ALA A 19 6.62 -38.07 70.97
CA ALA A 19 7.47 -37.94 69.78
C ALA A 19 6.91 -38.73 68.59
N ALA A 20 6.41 -39.95 68.81
CA ALA A 20 5.83 -40.78 67.75
C ALA A 20 4.54 -40.17 67.19
N THR A 21 3.64 -39.68 68.06
CA THR A 21 2.40 -39.02 67.64
C THR A 21 2.67 -37.72 66.90
N PHE A 22 3.59 -36.89 67.39
CA PHE A 22 4.01 -35.67 66.68
C PHE A 22 4.61 -35.98 65.31
N GLY A 23 5.48 -36.99 65.21
CA GLY A 23 6.06 -37.44 63.96
C GLY A 23 4.99 -37.91 62.96
N MET A 24 4.01 -38.68 63.43
CA MET A 24 2.93 -39.19 62.59
C MET A 24 2.03 -38.06 62.06
N VAL A 25 1.65 -37.10 62.90
CA VAL A 25 0.84 -35.94 62.49
C VAL A 25 1.61 -35.06 61.51
N THR A 26 2.89 -34.81 61.77
CA THR A 26 3.75 -34.01 60.87
C THR A 26 3.89 -34.68 59.50
N MET A 27 4.10 -36.00 59.49
CA MET A 27 4.21 -36.77 58.25
C MET A 27 2.89 -36.80 57.46
N MET A 28 1.76 -37.02 58.13
CA MET A 28 0.44 -36.95 57.48
C MET A 28 0.18 -35.56 56.91
N THR A 29 0.53 -34.51 57.65
CA THR A 29 0.35 -33.14 57.17
C THR A 29 1.19 -32.90 55.93
N GLN A 30 2.49 -33.24 55.95
CA GLN A 30 3.36 -33.09 54.78
C GLN A 30 2.88 -33.88 53.56
N MET A 31 2.44 -35.13 53.77
CA MET A 31 1.92 -35.98 52.69
C MET A 31 0.65 -35.37 52.08
N LEU A 32 -0.26 -34.85 52.91
CA LEU A 32 -1.48 -34.19 52.44
C LEU A 32 -1.17 -32.89 51.70
N THR A 33 -0.22 -32.09 52.17
CA THR A 33 0.20 -30.88 51.47
C THR A 33 0.83 -31.24 50.12
N PHE A 34 1.67 -32.27 50.07
CA PHE A 34 2.28 -32.74 48.84
C PHE A 34 1.23 -33.20 47.82
N ILE A 35 0.27 -34.02 48.26
CA ILE A 35 -0.83 -34.50 47.40
C ILE A 35 -1.72 -33.33 46.97
N ARG A 36 -2.01 -32.36 47.85
CA ARG A 36 -2.79 -31.17 47.50
C ARG A 36 -2.08 -30.36 46.43
N ASP A 37 -0.79 -30.12 46.58
CA ASP A 37 -0.01 -29.29 45.67
C ASP A 37 0.22 -30.00 44.32
N GLU A 38 0.36 -31.33 44.29
CA GLU A 38 0.39 -32.11 43.04
C GLU A 38 -0.97 -32.15 42.32
N ASN A 39 -2.08 -32.11 43.07
CA ASN A 39 -3.44 -32.13 42.52
C ASN A 39 -4.07 -30.75 42.37
N GLU A 40 -3.32 -29.68 42.66
CA GLU A 40 -3.79 -28.32 42.43
C GLU A 40 -3.87 -28.10 40.91
N VAL A 41 -5.09 -28.19 40.38
CA VAL A 41 -5.38 -27.85 38.99
C VAL A 41 -5.14 -26.36 38.83
N LYS A 42 -3.92 -26.01 38.43
CA LYS A 42 -3.60 -24.62 38.06
C LYS A 42 -4.63 -24.19 37.02
N PRO A 43 -5.34 -23.06 37.21
CA PRO A 43 -6.26 -22.58 36.20
C PRO A 43 -5.47 -22.49 34.89
N THR A 44 -5.90 -23.24 33.88
CA THR A 44 -5.22 -23.19 32.58
C THR A 44 -5.21 -21.73 32.15
N PRO A 45 -4.05 -21.14 31.84
CA PRO A 45 -4.04 -19.79 31.27
C PRO A 45 -5.02 -19.82 30.10
N PRO A 46 -5.94 -18.85 29.99
CA PRO A 46 -6.92 -18.85 28.92
C PRO A 46 -6.15 -19.07 27.63
N LYS A 47 -6.52 -20.10 26.86
CA LYS A 47 -5.93 -20.34 25.55
C LYS A 47 -5.98 -18.99 24.84
N THR A 48 -4.85 -18.57 24.27
CA THR A 48 -4.79 -17.37 23.42
C THR A 48 -5.86 -17.56 22.34
N GLN A 49 -7.04 -17.00 22.55
CA GLN A 49 -8.05 -16.95 21.52
C GLN A 49 -7.43 -16.09 20.43
N TYR A 50 -7.38 -16.62 19.22
CA TYR A 50 -7.10 -15.79 18.06
C TYR A 50 -8.17 -14.70 18.07
N ILE A 51 -7.74 -13.44 18.23
CA ILE A 51 -8.64 -12.30 18.17
C ILE A 51 -9.26 -12.34 16.78
N THR A 52 -10.55 -12.69 16.72
CA THR A 52 -11.31 -12.67 15.48
C THR A 52 -11.72 -11.24 15.18
N GLN A 53 -11.96 -10.92 13.91
CA GLN A 53 -12.52 -9.63 13.49
C GLN A 53 -13.78 -9.25 14.30
N GLU A 54 -14.65 -10.22 14.58
CA GLU A 54 -15.85 -10.04 15.41
C GLU A 54 -15.53 -9.53 16.82
N THR A 55 -14.37 -9.92 17.37
CA THR A 55 -13.90 -9.48 18.69
C THR A 55 -13.38 -8.04 18.65
N GLU A 56 -12.75 -7.63 17.55
CA GLU A 56 -12.32 -6.25 17.31
C GLU A 56 -13.52 -5.32 17.09
N ASP A 57 -14.53 -5.79 16.36
CA ASP A 57 -15.77 -5.06 16.10
C ASP A 57 -16.65 -4.92 17.36
N ALA A 58 -16.58 -5.90 18.27
CA ALA A 58 -17.29 -5.88 19.55
C ALA A 58 -16.77 -4.81 20.53
N LEU A 59 -15.58 -4.24 20.30
CA LEU A 59 -15.06 -3.16 21.12
C LEU A 59 -15.93 -1.90 20.96
N GLY A 60 -16.50 -1.41 22.07
CA GLY A 60 -17.24 -0.15 22.09
C GLY A 60 -16.35 1.04 21.71
N LEU A 61 -16.93 2.04 21.03
CA LEU A 61 -16.20 3.25 20.62
C LEU A 61 -15.59 4.00 21.81
N GLU A 62 -16.27 4.04 22.96
CA GLU A 62 -15.74 4.66 24.18
C GLU A 62 -14.49 3.93 24.71
N THR A 63 -14.46 2.60 24.58
CA THR A 63 -13.28 1.80 24.94
C THR A 63 -12.13 2.11 24.01
N LEU A 64 -12.42 2.20 22.70
CA LEU A 64 -11.40 2.51 21.69
C LEU A 64 -10.81 3.91 21.90
N ASP A 65 -11.64 4.90 22.23
CA ASP A 65 -11.21 6.26 22.59
C ASP A 65 -10.22 6.26 23.76
N LYS A 66 -10.52 5.50 24.84
CA LYS A 66 -9.60 5.32 25.97
C LYS A 66 -8.29 4.64 25.56
N LEU A 67 -8.35 3.64 24.67
CA LEU A 67 -7.16 2.94 24.18
C LEU A 67 -6.29 3.83 23.28
N LEU A 68 -6.90 4.72 22.49
CA LEU A 68 -6.17 5.71 21.68
C LEU A 68 -5.40 6.71 22.55
N CYS A 69 -5.90 7.04 23.74
CA CYS A 69 -5.21 7.90 24.71
C CYS A 69 -4.24 7.15 25.63
N HIS A 70 -4.05 5.83 25.46
CA HIS A 70 -3.24 5.02 26.35
C HIS A 70 -1.74 5.40 26.25
N PRO A 71 -0.95 5.46 27.34
CA PRO A 71 0.46 5.87 27.29
C PRO A 71 1.36 4.89 26.54
N ASN A 72 1.00 3.59 26.51
CA ASN A 72 1.74 2.57 25.76
C ASN A 72 1.48 2.70 24.25
N PHE A 73 2.54 2.91 23.47
CA PHE A 73 2.49 3.02 22.02
C PHE A 73 1.85 1.82 21.33
N SER A 74 2.20 0.59 21.74
CA SER A 74 1.67 -0.62 21.10
C SER A 74 0.16 -0.75 21.27
N ILE A 75 -0.38 -0.32 22.42
CA ILE A 75 -1.83 -0.32 22.67
C ILE A 75 -2.52 0.72 21.78
N ARG A 76 -1.95 1.93 21.67
CA ARG A 76 -2.48 2.95 20.77
C ARG A 76 -2.44 2.52 19.30
N ASP A 77 -1.33 1.93 18.86
CA ASP A 77 -1.14 1.48 17.48
C ASP A 77 -2.19 0.43 17.08
N ILE A 78 -2.43 -0.56 17.96
CA ILE A 78 -3.48 -1.56 17.76
C ILE A 78 -4.87 -0.90 17.75
N ALA A 79 -5.15 0.03 18.67
CA ALA A 79 -6.41 0.76 18.68
C ALA A 79 -6.64 1.59 17.42
N ILE A 80 -5.60 2.23 16.87
CA ILE A 80 -5.65 2.96 15.59
C ILE A 80 -5.98 1.99 14.46
N LYS A 81 -5.33 0.81 14.40
CA LYS A 81 -5.60 -0.18 13.36
C LYS A 81 -7.03 -0.69 13.41
N ILE A 82 -7.54 -1.07 14.59
CA ILE A 82 -8.92 -1.50 14.79
C ILE A 82 -9.90 -0.39 14.35
N LEU A 83 -9.64 0.86 14.75
CA LEU A 83 -10.47 1.99 14.34
C LEU A 83 -10.46 2.17 12.81
N CYS A 84 -9.28 2.12 12.19
CA CYS A 84 -9.12 2.33 10.77
C CYS A 84 -9.80 1.22 9.96
N ASP A 85 -9.64 -0.03 10.36
CA ASP A 85 -10.23 -1.17 9.69
C ASP A 85 -11.77 -1.12 9.73
N ARG A 86 -12.34 -0.79 10.89
CA ARG A 86 -13.77 -0.54 11.04
C ARG A 86 -14.28 0.60 10.16
N ALA A 87 -13.56 1.72 10.16
CA ALA A 87 -13.93 2.91 9.39
C ALA A 87 -13.81 2.71 7.87
N VAL A 88 -12.83 1.92 7.39
CA VAL A 88 -12.68 1.58 5.98
C VAL A 88 -13.81 0.66 5.50
N ASN A 89 -14.30 -0.22 6.38
CA ASN A 89 -15.40 -1.13 6.08
C ASN A 89 -16.80 -0.50 6.23
N ASP A 90 -16.92 0.64 6.93
CA ASP A 90 -18.15 1.42 7.01
C ASP A 90 -18.35 2.35 5.79
N PRO A 91 -19.36 2.11 4.93
CA PRO A 91 -19.59 2.94 3.75
C PRO A 91 -20.03 4.36 4.10
N ASP A 92 -20.64 4.59 5.26
CA ASP A 92 -21.13 5.93 5.64
C ASP A 92 -19.98 6.83 6.09
N THR A 93 -18.99 6.28 6.82
CA THR A 93 -17.74 6.97 7.12
C THR A 93 -17.00 7.39 5.84
N ILE A 94 -16.83 6.48 4.88
CA ILE A 94 -16.18 6.82 3.60
C ILE A 94 -16.96 7.90 2.85
N ARG A 95 -18.30 7.81 2.80
CA ARG A 95 -19.15 8.85 2.18
C ARG A 95 -19.00 10.20 2.88
N HIS A 96 -18.95 10.21 4.21
CA HIS A 96 -18.77 11.43 4.99
C HIS A 96 -17.43 12.10 4.70
N LEU A 97 -16.35 11.32 4.67
CA LEU A 97 -15.00 11.83 4.35
C LEU A 97 -14.90 12.32 2.91
N LEU A 98 -15.44 11.58 1.95
CA LEU A 98 -15.51 12.02 0.54
C LEU A 98 -16.33 13.29 0.38
N TYR A 99 -17.38 13.48 1.17
CA TYR A 99 -18.12 14.74 1.20
C TYR A 99 -17.30 15.87 1.83
N GLY A 100 -16.58 15.59 2.91
CA GLY A 100 -15.69 16.53 3.60
C GLY A 100 -14.64 17.14 2.67
N ILE A 101 -14.02 16.33 1.79
CA ILE A 101 -13.02 16.84 0.83
C ILE A 101 -13.62 17.70 -0.29
N THR A 102 -14.95 17.72 -0.47
CA THR A 102 -15.60 18.59 -1.46
C THR A 102 -16.02 19.96 -0.91
N ARG A 103 -15.79 20.20 0.39
CA ARG A 103 -16.18 21.46 1.04
C ARG A 103 -15.22 22.59 0.70
N PRO A 104 -15.66 23.84 0.57
CA PRO A 104 -14.75 24.96 0.30
C PRO A 104 -13.79 25.23 1.47
N ASP A 105 -14.21 24.94 2.70
CA ASP A 105 -13.41 25.14 3.91
C ASP A 105 -12.14 24.27 3.92
N TYR A 106 -10.97 24.92 3.92
CA TYR A 106 -9.67 24.26 3.82
C TYR A 106 -9.43 23.28 4.98
N ASP A 107 -9.71 23.68 6.21
CA ASP A 107 -9.44 22.88 7.40
C ASP A 107 -10.28 21.59 7.40
N THR A 108 -11.57 21.70 7.07
CA THR A 108 -12.46 20.54 6.93
C THR A 108 -11.97 19.58 5.84
N ARG A 109 -11.53 20.10 4.67
CA ARG A 109 -10.99 19.24 3.60
C ARG A 109 -9.70 18.57 4.05
N MET A 110 -8.77 19.31 4.65
CA MET A 110 -7.49 18.80 5.11
C MET A 110 -7.66 17.71 6.17
N GLN A 111 -8.55 17.92 7.14
CA GLN A 111 -8.90 16.91 8.14
C GLN A 111 -9.45 15.64 7.48
N SER A 112 -10.36 15.80 6.51
CA SER A 112 -10.94 14.69 5.77
C SER A 112 -9.91 13.93 4.92
N LEU A 113 -9.00 14.64 4.25
CA LEU A 113 -7.90 14.04 3.47
C LEU A 113 -6.90 13.30 4.35
N ARG A 114 -6.53 13.88 5.49
CA ARG A 114 -5.65 13.22 6.47
C ARG A 114 -6.30 11.97 7.03
N ALA A 115 -7.57 12.05 7.42
CA ALA A 115 -8.33 10.90 7.88
C ALA A 115 -8.36 9.80 6.80
N LEU A 116 -8.71 10.13 5.54
CA LEU A 116 -8.65 9.17 4.44
C LEU A 116 -7.26 8.54 4.28
N ALA A 117 -6.19 9.34 4.36
CA ALA A 117 -4.82 8.85 4.19
C ALA A 117 -4.43 7.89 5.32
N THR A 118 -4.79 8.23 6.56
CA THR A 118 -4.59 7.34 7.72
C THR A 118 -5.39 6.05 7.55
N LEU A 119 -6.67 6.13 7.19
CA LEU A 119 -7.53 4.98 6.99
C LEU A 119 -6.97 4.02 5.94
N THR A 120 -6.58 4.52 4.77
CA THR A 120 -6.02 3.67 3.70
C THR A 120 -4.60 3.18 4.00
N GLY A 121 -3.84 3.92 4.83
CA GLY A 121 -2.44 3.60 5.14
C GLY A 121 -2.26 2.60 6.28
N GLN A 122 -3.25 2.45 7.16
CA GLN A 122 -3.19 1.58 8.34
C GLN A 122 -3.82 0.20 8.11
N THR A 123 -4.54 -0.01 7.01
CA THR A 123 -5.06 -1.34 6.65
C THR A 123 -3.90 -2.28 6.31
N ASN A 124 -3.98 -3.54 6.76
CA ASN A 124 -2.93 -4.55 6.56
C ASN A 124 -2.52 -4.72 5.09
N ASP A 125 -3.45 -4.41 4.17
CA ASP A 125 -3.17 -4.16 2.76
C ASP A 125 -3.62 -2.74 2.37
N PHE A 126 -2.68 -1.86 2.03
CA PHE A 126 -2.98 -0.55 1.42
C PHE A 126 -3.88 -0.70 0.17
N ALA A 127 -3.69 -1.81 -0.55
CA ALA A 127 -4.47 -2.21 -1.69
C ALA A 127 -5.97 -2.42 -1.38
N GLU A 128 -6.31 -2.87 -0.17
CA GLU A 128 -7.69 -3.14 0.23
C GLU A 128 -8.44 -1.84 0.54
N GLY A 129 -7.87 -0.95 1.36
CA GLY A 129 -8.43 0.37 1.62
C GLY A 129 -8.62 1.19 0.33
N LEU A 130 -7.64 1.13 -0.57
CA LEU A 130 -7.71 1.78 -1.88
C LEU A 130 -8.84 1.22 -2.77
N SER A 131 -9.19 -0.06 -2.63
CA SER A 131 -10.31 -0.67 -3.38
C SER A 131 -11.65 -0.07 -3.01
N LYS A 132 -11.85 0.33 -1.74
CA LYS A 132 -13.08 1.02 -1.30
C LYS A 132 -13.21 2.41 -1.93
N LEU A 133 -12.09 3.04 -2.27
CA LEU A 133 -12.04 4.32 -2.97
C LEU A 133 -12.17 4.19 -4.49
N HIS A 134 -12.20 2.98 -5.06
CA HIS A 134 -12.41 2.77 -6.49
C HIS A 134 -13.90 2.94 -6.87
N THR A 135 -14.42 4.16 -6.68
CA THR A 135 -15.79 4.52 -7.02
C THR A 135 -15.82 5.84 -7.75
N TRP A 136 -16.74 5.98 -8.70
CA TRP A 136 -16.98 7.24 -9.42
C TRP A 136 -17.05 8.46 -8.48
N ARG A 137 -17.74 8.31 -7.34
CA ARG A 137 -17.89 9.37 -6.34
C ARG A 137 -16.55 9.83 -5.78
N ALA A 138 -15.65 8.89 -5.45
CA ALA A 138 -14.33 9.21 -4.95
C ALA A 138 -13.50 9.99 -5.98
N TYR A 139 -13.46 9.54 -7.25
CA TYR A 139 -12.76 10.28 -8.30
C TYR A 139 -13.31 11.70 -8.46
N THR A 140 -14.64 11.87 -8.50
CA THR A 140 -15.23 13.22 -8.60
C THR A 140 -14.94 14.09 -7.38
N ALA A 141 -14.89 13.50 -6.18
CA ALA A 141 -14.60 14.22 -4.95
C ALA A 141 -13.13 14.66 -4.90
N LEU A 142 -12.20 13.79 -5.31
CA LEU A 142 -10.77 14.11 -5.43
C LEU A 142 -10.54 15.22 -6.47
N VAL A 143 -11.14 15.11 -7.66
CA VAL A 143 -11.03 16.16 -8.69
C VAL A 143 -11.64 17.48 -8.20
N ARG A 144 -12.75 17.43 -7.45
CA ARG A 144 -13.35 18.63 -6.88
C ARG A 144 -12.46 19.25 -5.79
N SER A 145 -11.83 18.45 -4.95
CA SER A 145 -10.87 18.94 -3.95
C SER A 145 -9.65 19.59 -4.61
N LEU A 146 -9.16 19.02 -5.70
CA LEU A 146 -8.10 19.61 -6.53
C LEU A 146 -8.55 20.93 -7.17
N GLU A 147 -9.77 21.00 -7.69
CA GLU A 147 -10.30 22.24 -8.26
C GLU A 147 -10.38 23.36 -7.21
N LEU A 148 -10.69 23.02 -5.95
CA LEU A 148 -10.69 23.98 -4.84
C LEU A 148 -9.26 24.39 -4.44
N SER A 149 -8.27 23.50 -4.56
CA SER A 149 -6.87 23.81 -4.22
C SER A 149 -6.25 24.88 -5.10
N LEU A 150 -6.79 25.11 -6.31
CA LEU A 150 -6.37 26.20 -7.19
C LEU A 150 -6.52 27.58 -6.55
N SER A 151 -7.50 27.76 -5.66
CA SER A 151 -7.78 29.04 -4.99
C SER A 151 -7.14 29.17 -3.61
N ASP A 152 -6.60 28.10 -3.04
CA ASP A 152 -6.08 28.12 -1.66
C ASP A 152 -4.68 28.75 -1.57
N VAL A 153 -3.87 28.58 -2.62
CA VAL A 153 -2.48 29.07 -2.67
C VAL A 153 -2.22 29.73 -4.02
N GLU A 154 -1.44 30.81 -4.01
CA GLU A 154 -0.94 31.43 -5.23
C GLU A 154 0.05 30.49 -5.91
N HIS A 155 -0.28 30.06 -7.12
CA HIS A 155 0.58 29.14 -7.87
C HIS A 155 1.61 29.92 -8.67
N THR A 156 2.88 29.56 -8.51
CA THR A 156 3.95 30.07 -9.37
C THR A 156 3.80 29.53 -10.77
N LYS A 157 4.21 30.32 -11.76
CA LYS A 157 4.25 29.89 -13.15
C LYS A 157 5.16 28.67 -13.31
N LEU A 158 4.75 27.72 -14.15
CA LEU A 158 5.44 26.45 -14.37
C LEU A 158 6.37 26.53 -15.59
N ASP A 159 7.24 27.53 -15.63
CA ASP A 159 8.20 27.78 -16.72
C ASP A 159 9.66 27.52 -16.34
N ASP A 160 9.96 27.24 -15.06
CA ASP A 160 11.33 26.97 -14.61
C ASP A 160 11.80 25.57 -15.04
N LYS A 161 12.90 25.57 -15.79
CA LYS A 161 13.54 24.36 -16.31
C LYS A 161 14.26 23.56 -15.23
N TYR A 162 14.88 24.24 -14.27
CA TYR A 162 15.79 23.66 -13.30
C TYR A 162 15.15 23.33 -11.95
N TRP A 163 13.95 23.86 -11.70
CA TRP A 163 13.25 23.70 -10.42
C TRP A 163 11.99 22.86 -10.55
N ASP A 164 11.69 21.99 -9.57
CA ASP A 164 10.41 21.26 -9.52
C ASP A 164 9.54 21.82 -8.40
N GLU A 165 8.51 22.57 -8.77
CA GLU A 165 7.56 23.22 -7.87
C GLU A 165 6.65 22.22 -7.15
N TYR A 166 6.63 20.95 -7.58
CA TYR A 166 5.75 19.92 -7.03
C TYR A 166 5.87 19.80 -5.50
N TYR A 167 7.07 19.95 -4.94
CA TYR A 167 7.29 19.84 -3.50
C TYR A 167 6.79 21.04 -2.69
N LEU A 168 6.59 22.19 -3.34
CA LEU A 168 6.07 23.42 -2.75
C LEU A 168 4.54 23.48 -2.78
N ARG A 169 3.89 22.54 -3.47
CA ARG A 169 2.43 22.45 -3.54
C ARG A 169 1.81 22.23 -2.17
N ASP A 170 0.59 22.74 -2.04
CA ASP A 170 -0.21 22.60 -0.83
C ASP A 170 -0.39 21.13 -0.42
N MET A 171 -0.46 20.89 0.88
CA MET A 171 -0.57 19.54 1.41
C MET A 171 -1.88 18.86 0.99
N ALA A 172 -3.00 19.59 0.84
CA ALA A 172 -4.28 19.02 0.42
C ALA A 172 -4.21 18.58 -1.05
N GLU A 173 -3.58 19.40 -1.89
CA GLU A 173 -3.32 19.07 -3.28
C GLU A 173 -2.43 17.82 -3.39
N ARG A 174 -1.34 17.77 -2.63
CA ARG A 174 -0.42 16.61 -2.60
C ARG A 174 -1.11 15.32 -2.13
N PHE A 175 -2.03 15.38 -1.18
CA PHE A 175 -2.85 14.22 -0.78
C PHE A 175 -3.78 13.78 -1.91
N CYS A 176 -4.43 14.71 -2.60
CA CYS A 176 -5.30 14.36 -3.73
C CYS A 176 -4.49 13.70 -4.86
N LEU A 177 -3.34 14.27 -5.22
CA LEU A 177 -2.44 13.71 -6.24
C LEU A 177 -1.87 12.34 -5.82
N MET A 178 -1.62 12.13 -4.52
CA MET A 178 -1.28 10.81 -4.00
C MET A 178 -2.38 9.79 -4.30
N PHE A 179 -3.62 10.06 -3.86
CA PHE A 179 -4.74 9.14 -4.08
C PHE A 179 -5.00 8.88 -5.56
N VAL A 180 -4.96 9.93 -6.38
CA VAL A 180 -5.15 9.82 -7.83
C VAL A 180 -4.07 8.96 -8.48
N LEU A 181 -2.80 9.13 -8.11
CA LEU A 181 -1.72 8.29 -8.62
C LEU A 181 -1.91 6.82 -8.23
N GLU A 182 -2.23 6.54 -6.97
CA GLU A 182 -2.43 5.17 -6.48
C GLU A 182 -3.62 4.50 -7.18
N LEU A 183 -4.74 5.21 -7.31
CA LEU A 183 -5.94 4.73 -7.99
C LEU A 183 -5.68 4.46 -9.47
N THR A 184 -5.00 5.37 -10.17
CA THR A 184 -4.69 5.20 -11.60
C THR A 184 -3.61 4.17 -11.86
N THR A 185 -2.70 3.96 -10.90
CA THR A 185 -1.70 2.91 -10.97
C THR A 185 -2.33 1.53 -10.88
N LYS A 186 -3.30 1.36 -9.99
CA LYS A 186 -3.95 0.07 -9.76
C LYS A 186 -5.09 -0.24 -10.74
N TYR A 187 -5.89 0.76 -11.12
CA TYR A 187 -7.13 0.54 -11.87
C TYR A 187 -7.22 1.28 -13.22
N GLY A 188 -6.17 1.99 -13.62
CA GLY A 188 -6.14 2.77 -14.86
C GLY A 188 -6.76 4.16 -14.75
N ALA A 189 -6.61 4.95 -15.83
CA ALA A 189 -6.94 6.38 -15.83
C ALA A 189 -8.38 6.71 -16.29
N GLU A 190 -9.16 5.74 -16.77
CA GLU A 190 -10.45 6.00 -17.41
C GLU A 190 -11.45 6.74 -16.51
N MET A 191 -11.58 6.34 -15.25
CA MET A 191 -12.49 7.02 -14.32
C MET A 191 -12.03 8.42 -13.94
N LEU A 192 -10.72 8.66 -13.90
CA LEU A 192 -10.16 9.98 -13.65
C LEU A 192 -10.45 10.93 -14.83
N VAL A 193 -10.30 10.43 -16.06
CA VAL A 193 -10.67 11.16 -17.28
C VAL A 193 -12.17 11.47 -17.27
N LYS A 194 -13.01 10.50 -16.96
CA LYS A 194 -14.47 10.71 -16.84
C LYS A 194 -14.82 11.75 -15.77
N ALA A 195 -14.04 11.84 -14.69
CA ALA A 195 -14.21 12.84 -13.64
C ALA A 195 -13.75 14.25 -14.03
N LYS A 196 -13.24 14.41 -15.25
CA LYS A 196 -12.78 15.67 -15.86
C LYS A 196 -11.56 16.29 -15.17
N PHE A 197 -10.60 15.45 -14.78
CA PHE A 197 -9.36 15.91 -14.15
C PHE A 197 -8.60 16.93 -15.02
N VAL A 198 -8.55 16.70 -16.33
CA VAL A 198 -7.82 17.57 -17.28
C VAL A 198 -8.49 18.94 -17.36
N GLU A 199 -9.80 18.97 -17.54
CA GLU A 199 -10.60 20.17 -17.76
C GLU A 199 -10.82 20.98 -16.48
N LYS A 200 -10.90 20.31 -15.32
CA LYS A 200 -11.21 21.00 -14.05
C LYS A 200 -9.99 21.48 -13.29
N TRP A 201 -8.85 20.80 -13.44
CA TRP A 201 -7.65 21.11 -12.65
C TRP A 201 -6.40 21.27 -13.52
N LEU A 202 -6.05 20.30 -14.37
CA LEU A 202 -4.77 20.33 -15.10
C LEU A 202 -4.65 21.55 -16.03
N SER A 203 -5.69 21.84 -16.81
CA SER A 203 -5.72 22.97 -17.75
C SER A 203 -5.73 24.35 -17.08
N LYS A 204 -6.06 24.41 -15.78
CA LYS A 204 -6.12 25.66 -15.01
C LYS A 204 -4.84 25.98 -14.25
N GLN A 205 -3.82 25.11 -14.34
CA GLN A 205 -2.50 25.40 -13.79
C GLN A 205 -1.83 26.54 -14.58
N PRO A 206 -0.93 27.31 -13.95
CA PRO A 206 -0.28 28.46 -14.59
C PRO A 206 0.85 28.03 -15.54
N TRP A 207 0.48 27.41 -16.67
CA TRP A 207 1.42 26.97 -17.71
C TRP A 207 2.01 28.13 -18.53
N GLY A 208 1.28 29.23 -18.70
CA GLY A 208 1.66 30.35 -19.56
C GLY A 208 0.49 31.27 -19.87
N GLU A 209 0.76 32.41 -20.52
CA GLU A 209 -0.28 33.37 -20.91
C GLU A 209 -0.75 33.15 -22.36
N SER A 210 0.15 32.67 -23.23
CA SER A 210 -0.16 32.39 -24.62
C SER A 210 -0.30 30.89 -24.89
N GLU A 211 -1.12 30.52 -25.88
CA GLU A 211 -1.35 29.11 -26.24
C GLU A 211 -0.07 28.37 -26.64
N ALA A 212 0.85 29.06 -27.34
CA ALA A 212 2.13 28.49 -27.72
C ALA A 212 3.03 28.23 -26.48
N GLU A 213 3.08 29.18 -25.56
CA GLU A 213 3.84 29.07 -24.32
C GLU A 213 3.29 27.98 -23.40
N ILE A 214 1.96 27.87 -23.29
CA ILE A 214 1.29 26.80 -22.54
C ILE A 214 1.73 25.43 -23.08
N GLN A 215 1.69 25.25 -24.40
CA GLN A 215 2.06 23.98 -25.03
C GLN A 215 3.56 23.66 -24.84
N GLU A 216 4.44 24.64 -25.03
CA GLU A 216 5.89 24.46 -24.83
C GLU A 216 6.22 24.08 -23.39
N ASN A 217 5.72 24.85 -22.42
CA ASN A 217 5.98 24.61 -21.00
C ASN A 217 5.37 23.30 -20.52
N PHE A 218 4.15 22.97 -20.96
CA PHE A 218 3.51 21.71 -20.61
C PHE A 218 4.28 20.50 -21.14
N ILE A 219 4.66 20.50 -22.43
CA ILE A 219 5.45 19.41 -23.03
C ILE A 219 6.80 19.29 -22.33
N TYR A 220 7.49 20.42 -22.12
CA TYR A 220 8.76 20.45 -21.42
C TYR A 220 8.65 19.84 -20.01
N TYR A 221 7.62 20.24 -19.25
CA TYR A 221 7.36 19.72 -17.91
C TYR A 221 7.16 18.20 -17.92
N MET A 222 6.36 17.68 -18.86
CA MET A 222 6.09 16.24 -18.97
C MET A 222 7.31 15.42 -19.38
N GLU A 223 8.24 15.99 -20.14
CA GLU A 223 9.44 15.28 -20.61
C GLU A 223 10.60 15.35 -19.60
N HIS A 224 10.70 16.43 -18.80
CA HIS A 224 11.89 16.69 -17.99
C HIS A 224 11.68 16.54 -16.49
N LYS A 225 10.43 16.62 -15.98
CA LYS A 225 10.15 16.46 -14.55
C LYS A 225 9.83 15.00 -14.24
N ASN A 226 10.16 14.59 -13.01
CA ASN A 226 9.85 13.25 -12.51
C ASN A 226 9.07 13.37 -11.19
N ASN A 227 7.76 13.58 -11.31
CA ASN A 227 6.86 13.73 -10.18
C ASN A 227 5.49 13.10 -10.49
N ARG A 228 4.62 13.06 -9.46
CA ARG A 228 3.32 12.37 -9.57
C ARG A 228 2.42 12.94 -10.65
N ILE A 229 2.55 14.22 -11.01
CA ILE A 229 1.73 14.83 -12.06
C ILE A 229 2.11 14.22 -13.41
N VAL A 230 3.40 14.11 -13.70
CA VAL A 230 3.91 13.49 -14.95
C VAL A 230 3.44 12.04 -15.05
N ASP A 231 3.50 11.27 -13.97
CA ASP A 231 3.03 9.89 -13.94
C ASP A 231 1.53 9.77 -14.21
N ILE A 232 0.72 10.59 -13.55
CA ILE A 232 -0.75 10.62 -13.74
C ILE A 232 -1.08 11.00 -15.18
N VAL A 233 -0.45 12.06 -15.70
CA VAL A 233 -0.72 12.60 -17.03
C VAL A 233 -0.28 11.63 -18.13
N THR A 234 0.86 10.94 -17.95
CA THR A 234 1.31 9.89 -18.87
C THR A 234 0.31 8.74 -18.93
N ARG A 235 -0.26 8.31 -17.79
CA ARG A 235 -1.32 7.30 -17.75
C ARG A 235 -2.61 7.78 -18.41
N ILE A 236 -2.98 9.06 -18.25
CA ILE A 236 -4.12 9.66 -18.95
C ILE A 236 -3.89 9.66 -20.46
N ALA A 237 -2.68 9.98 -20.92
CA ALA A 237 -2.33 10.02 -22.34
C ALA A 237 -2.45 8.67 -23.04
N HIS A 238 -2.26 7.55 -22.32
CA HIS A 238 -2.50 6.20 -22.83
C HIS A 238 -3.98 5.86 -23.06
N THR A 239 -4.91 6.68 -22.59
CA THR A 239 -6.34 6.49 -22.83
C THR A 239 -6.81 7.39 -23.98
N THR A 240 -7.63 6.87 -24.89
CA THR A 240 -8.13 7.63 -26.04
C THR A 240 -8.93 8.87 -25.63
N ALA A 241 -9.78 8.73 -24.62
CA ALA A 241 -10.54 9.84 -24.05
C ALA A 241 -9.64 10.87 -23.36
N GLY A 242 -8.61 10.43 -22.64
CA GLY A 242 -7.65 11.31 -21.97
C GLY A 242 -6.78 12.09 -22.94
N ALA A 243 -6.27 11.40 -23.97
CA ALA A 243 -5.53 12.01 -25.07
C ALA A 243 -6.35 13.11 -25.78
N LYS A 244 -7.62 12.83 -26.09
CA LYS A 244 -8.55 13.83 -26.66
C LYS A 244 -8.74 15.00 -25.70
N ALA A 245 -8.98 14.76 -24.41
CA ALA A 245 -9.15 15.83 -23.41
C ALA A 245 -7.94 16.76 -23.29
N ILE A 246 -6.71 16.23 -23.38
CA ILE A 246 -5.47 17.03 -23.35
C ILE A 246 -5.40 17.97 -24.56
N VAL A 247 -5.75 17.47 -25.75
CA VAL A 247 -5.78 18.26 -26.99
C VAL A 247 -6.92 19.30 -26.96
N ASP A 248 -8.11 18.89 -26.52
CA ASP A 248 -9.28 19.77 -26.41
C ASP A 248 -9.06 20.93 -25.43
N CYS A 249 -8.26 20.70 -24.39
CA CYS A 249 -7.83 21.72 -23.43
C CYS A 249 -6.63 22.56 -23.89
N LYS A 250 -6.16 22.39 -25.13
CA LYS A 250 -5.04 23.14 -25.73
C LYS A 250 -3.69 22.97 -25.01
N LEU A 251 -3.56 21.96 -24.16
CA LEU A 251 -2.29 21.65 -23.48
C LEU A 251 -1.26 21.05 -24.44
N ALA A 252 -1.74 20.39 -25.50
CA ALA A 252 -0.92 19.80 -26.53
C ALA A 252 -1.54 20.00 -27.92
N SER A 253 -0.69 20.11 -28.94
CA SER A 253 -1.10 20.12 -30.34
C SER A 253 -0.62 18.86 -31.06
N LYS A 254 -1.45 18.31 -31.96
CA LYS A 254 -1.12 17.16 -32.82
C LYS A 254 0.13 17.41 -33.67
N THR A 255 0.47 18.67 -33.95
CA THR A 255 1.61 19.03 -34.82
C THR A 255 2.96 18.99 -34.11
N ASN A 256 3.00 19.22 -32.80
CA ASN A 256 4.24 19.49 -32.06
C ASN A 256 5.03 18.21 -31.72
N PHE A 257 4.41 17.05 -31.84
CA PHE A 257 5.01 15.76 -31.49
C PHE A 257 5.89 15.14 -32.59
N ASN A 258 6.03 15.82 -33.74
CA ASN A 258 6.84 15.33 -34.86
C ASN A 258 8.35 15.66 -34.74
N LEU A 259 8.82 16.21 -33.60
CA LEU A 259 10.13 16.87 -33.52
C LEU A 259 11.12 16.33 -32.47
N THR A 260 10.83 15.27 -31.71
CA THR A 260 11.79 14.73 -30.72
C THR A 260 12.17 13.26 -31.01
N PRO A 261 13.34 13.00 -31.64
CA PRO A 261 13.83 11.66 -31.92
C PRO A 261 14.66 11.06 -30.76
N ASP A 262 14.57 11.57 -29.53
CA ASP A 262 15.25 10.99 -28.38
C ASP A 262 14.35 9.97 -27.66
N ALA A 263 14.48 8.72 -28.08
CA ALA A 263 13.72 7.56 -27.61
C ALA A 263 13.82 7.25 -26.10
N ASN A 264 14.70 7.94 -25.37
CA ASN A 264 14.96 7.68 -23.95
C ASN A 264 14.22 8.62 -22.98
N ILE A 265 13.58 9.69 -23.45
CA ILE A 265 12.95 10.72 -22.59
C ILE A 265 11.48 11.02 -22.99
N ALA A 266 11.07 10.66 -24.22
CA ALA A 266 9.76 11.04 -24.78
C ALA A 266 8.57 10.16 -24.36
N GLY A 267 8.54 9.62 -23.14
CA GLY A 267 7.49 8.68 -22.70
C GLY A 267 6.07 9.23 -22.85
N PHE A 268 5.84 10.49 -22.43
CA PHE A 268 4.55 11.17 -22.57
C PHE A 268 4.18 11.46 -24.03
N THR A 269 5.08 12.08 -24.79
CA THR A 269 4.89 12.43 -26.21
C THR A 269 4.57 11.20 -27.06
N ILE A 270 5.31 10.11 -26.86
CA ILE A 270 5.07 8.83 -27.54
C ILE A 270 3.71 8.25 -27.14
N ALA A 271 3.36 8.26 -25.84
CA ALA A 271 2.08 7.76 -25.35
C ALA A 271 0.89 8.52 -25.97
N LEU A 272 0.99 9.85 -26.03
CA LEU A 272 -0.06 10.69 -26.58
C LEU A 272 -0.20 10.51 -28.09
N GLN A 273 0.92 10.55 -28.83
CA GLN A 273 0.90 10.39 -30.29
C GLN A 273 0.40 9.02 -30.72
N SER A 274 0.88 7.94 -30.09
CA SER A 274 0.45 6.58 -30.40
C SER A 274 -1.05 6.39 -30.16
N THR A 275 -1.56 6.91 -29.04
CA THR A 275 -2.98 6.83 -28.69
C THR A 275 -3.86 7.62 -29.66
N LEU A 276 -3.45 8.83 -30.04
CA LEU A 276 -4.19 9.65 -31.02
C LEU A 276 -4.18 9.02 -32.42
N SER A 277 -3.02 8.50 -32.86
CA SER A 277 -2.89 7.83 -34.17
C SER A 277 -3.76 6.59 -34.26
N ASN A 278 -3.80 5.78 -33.19
CA ASN A 278 -4.64 4.58 -33.14
C ASN A 278 -6.14 4.92 -33.15
N ALA A 279 -6.54 6.03 -32.50
CA ALA A 279 -7.94 6.45 -32.45
C ALA A 279 -8.48 6.97 -33.80
N GLU A 280 -7.62 7.45 -34.70
CA GLU A 280 -8.01 7.94 -36.03
C GLU A 280 -8.21 6.81 -37.06
N VAL A 281 -7.58 5.66 -36.85
CA VAL A 281 -7.71 4.49 -37.75
C VAL A 281 -9.05 3.76 -37.55
N ASP A 282 -9.69 3.90 -36.39
CA ASP A 282 -10.89 3.14 -35.99
C ASP A 282 -12.21 3.68 -36.60
N GLU A 283 -12.25 4.92 -37.11
CA GLU A 283 -13.49 5.50 -37.67
C GLU A 283 -13.71 5.27 -39.19
N GLY A 284 -12.86 4.49 -39.88
CA GLY A 284 -12.83 4.53 -41.35
C GLY A 284 -12.77 3.24 -42.17
N GLN A 285 -12.38 2.06 -41.65
CA GLN A 285 -12.18 0.86 -42.49
C GLN A 285 -12.14 -0.43 -41.67
N PRO A 286 -12.64 -1.58 -42.19
CA PRO A 286 -12.55 -2.85 -41.49
C PRO A 286 -11.09 -3.27 -41.35
N SER A 287 -10.69 -3.42 -40.09
CA SER A 287 -9.50 -4.08 -39.54
C SER A 287 -8.60 -4.78 -40.57
N ARG A 288 -7.54 -4.08 -40.98
CA ARG A 288 -6.26 -4.72 -41.26
C ARG A 288 -5.39 -4.53 -40.03
N GLU A 289 -5.26 -5.59 -39.26
CA GLU A 289 -4.28 -5.72 -38.18
C GLU A 289 -2.92 -5.18 -38.64
N HIS A 290 -2.53 -4.04 -38.09
CA HIS A 290 -1.12 -3.69 -37.96
C HIS A 290 -0.78 -3.76 -36.49
N VAL A 291 -0.63 -5.01 -36.03
CA VAL A 291 0.14 -5.33 -34.85
C VAL A 291 1.54 -4.71 -35.05
N PRO A 292 2.07 -3.92 -34.09
CA PRO A 292 3.43 -3.45 -34.18
C PRO A 292 4.32 -4.68 -34.30
N ARG A 293 5.15 -4.77 -35.35
CA ARG A 293 6.02 -5.91 -35.67
C ARG A 293 6.76 -6.39 -34.43
N THR A 294 6.12 -7.31 -33.71
CA THR A 294 6.82 -8.27 -32.87
C THR A 294 7.46 -9.16 -33.92
N ARG A 295 8.79 -9.16 -33.97
CA ARG A 295 9.53 -10.15 -34.75
C ARG A 295 8.96 -11.52 -34.36
N GLU A 296 8.12 -12.08 -35.23
CA GLU A 296 7.60 -13.43 -35.06
C GLU A 296 8.79 -14.37 -35.18
N HIS A 297 9.39 -14.70 -34.03
CA HIS A 297 10.35 -15.78 -33.94
C HIS A 297 9.55 -17.08 -34.08
N SER A 298 9.77 -17.80 -35.18
CA SER A 298 9.18 -19.12 -35.44
C SER A 298 9.30 -20.02 -34.21
N ALA A 299 8.33 -20.90 -33.98
CA ALA A 299 8.34 -21.88 -32.89
C ALA A 299 9.62 -22.74 -32.90
N GLU A 300 10.25 -22.88 -34.06
CA GLU A 300 11.54 -23.54 -34.26
C GLU A 300 12.72 -22.70 -33.71
N GLU A 301 12.69 -21.37 -33.88
CA GLU A 301 13.69 -20.45 -33.34
C GLU A 301 13.59 -20.30 -31.81
N GLN A 302 12.37 -20.33 -31.26
CA GLN A 302 12.16 -20.38 -29.81
C GLN A 302 12.61 -21.73 -29.20
N ARG A 303 12.47 -22.84 -29.92
CA ARG A 303 13.04 -24.14 -29.52
C ARG A 303 14.57 -24.12 -29.51
N LEU A 304 15.19 -23.52 -30.52
CA LEU A 304 16.65 -23.32 -30.56
C LEU A 304 17.12 -22.48 -29.37
N ARG A 305 16.45 -21.37 -29.04
CA ARG A 305 16.84 -20.57 -27.87
C ARG A 305 16.63 -21.26 -26.52
N ARG A 306 15.66 -22.18 -26.41
CA ARG A 306 15.46 -23.02 -25.22
C ARG A 306 16.53 -24.11 -25.09
N GLN A 307 16.92 -24.76 -26.20
CA GLN A 307 18.03 -25.72 -26.20
C GLN A 307 19.38 -25.08 -25.82
N HIS A 308 19.56 -23.79 -26.11
CA HIS A 308 20.81 -23.06 -25.89
C HIS A 308 20.92 -22.39 -24.50
N ARG A 309 20.01 -22.65 -23.57
CA ARG A 309 20.01 -22.02 -22.23
C ARG A 309 19.75 -23.01 -21.09
N GLU A 310 20.31 -24.20 -21.18
CA GLU A 310 20.32 -25.15 -20.07
C GLU A 310 21.73 -25.14 -19.45
N ALA A 311 21.86 -24.49 -18.30
CA ALA A 311 23.04 -24.56 -17.44
C ALA A 311 22.66 -25.39 -16.21
N MET A 312 23.49 -26.36 -15.86
CA MET A 312 23.30 -27.19 -14.68
C MET A 312 24.21 -26.68 -13.57
N VAL A 313 23.65 -26.36 -12.40
CA VAL A 313 24.43 -25.87 -11.25
C VAL A 313 24.56 -26.98 -10.21
N LEU A 314 25.78 -27.42 -9.91
CA LEU A 314 26.10 -28.40 -8.88
C LEU A 314 26.94 -27.75 -7.77
N ASN A 315 26.34 -27.55 -6.60
CA ASN A 315 27.04 -27.09 -5.40
C ASN A 315 26.83 -28.09 -4.26
N ASP A 316 27.93 -28.60 -3.70
CA ASP A 316 27.94 -29.55 -2.59
C ASP A 316 27.64 -28.90 -1.22
N GLY A 317 27.32 -27.60 -1.18
CA GLY A 317 26.83 -26.87 0.00
C GLY A 317 27.90 -26.42 0.99
N THR A 318 29.17 -26.69 0.73
CA THR A 318 30.30 -26.33 1.62
C THR A 318 30.88 -24.93 1.36
N ARG A 319 30.45 -24.26 0.28
CA ARG A 319 30.86 -22.90 -0.08
C ARG A 319 29.75 -22.13 -0.83
N PRO A 320 29.79 -20.78 -0.85
CA PRO A 320 28.91 -19.97 -1.68
C PRO A 320 29.06 -20.31 -3.17
N ILE A 321 27.95 -20.23 -3.92
CA ILE A 321 27.89 -20.62 -5.34
C ILE A 321 28.93 -19.82 -6.14
N GLY A 322 29.91 -20.54 -6.69
CA GLY A 322 30.96 -20.01 -7.53
C GLY A 322 30.71 -20.28 -9.01
N ARG A 323 31.47 -19.62 -9.87
CA ARG A 323 31.39 -19.82 -11.33
C ARG A 323 31.74 -21.26 -11.74
N ASP A 324 32.54 -21.95 -10.93
CA ASP A 324 32.96 -23.34 -11.14
C ASP A 324 31.84 -24.35 -10.88
N ASP A 325 30.77 -23.93 -10.20
CA ASP A 325 29.62 -24.78 -9.89
C ASP A 325 28.60 -24.80 -11.07
N ILE A 326 28.87 -24.05 -12.16
CA ILE A 326 27.97 -23.86 -13.31
C ILE A 326 28.52 -24.61 -14.53
N ILE A 327 27.78 -25.61 -14.99
CA ILE A 327 28.12 -26.42 -16.16
C ILE A 327 27.23 -25.98 -17.33
N GLU A 328 27.85 -25.38 -18.35
CA GLU A 328 27.20 -24.95 -19.60
C GLU A 328 27.65 -25.85 -20.76
N ARG A 329 26.75 -26.09 -21.73
CA ARG A 329 27.07 -26.90 -22.92
C ARG A 329 27.91 -26.07 -23.89
N SER A 330 29.14 -26.49 -24.19
CA SER A 330 30.05 -25.77 -25.09
C SER A 330 29.60 -25.81 -26.56
N HIS A 331 29.89 -24.73 -27.29
CA HIS A 331 29.34 -24.43 -28.62
C HIS A 331 29.85 -25.30 -29.79
N ASP A 332 30.80 -26.22 -29.58
CA ASP A 332 31.44 -27.00 -30.65
C ASP A 332 31.32 -28.51 -30.43
N SER A 333 30.12 -29.06 -30.60
CA SER A 333 29.95 -30.51 -30.78
C SER A 333 28.97 -30.75 -31.93
N PRO A 334 29.40 -31.40 -33.02
CA PRO A 334 28.49 -31.76 -34.09
C PRO A 334 27.55 -32.88 -33.59
N SER A 335 26.30 -32.74 -34.02
CA SER A 335 25.12 -33.58 -33.75
C SER A 335 25.35 -35.08 -33.67
#